data_AF-A0A2S0K1J2-F1
#
_entry.id   AF-A0A2S0K1J2-F1
#
_cell.length_a   1.000
_cell.length_b   1.000
_cell.length_c   1.000
_cell.angle_alpha   90.00
_cell.angle_beta   90.00
_cell.angle_gamma   90.00
#
_symmetry.space_group_name_H-M   'P 1'
#
loop_
_entity.id
_entity.type
_entity.pdbx_description
1 polymer ?
#
loop_
_entity_poly.entity_id
_entity_poly.type
_entity_poly.pdbx_seq_one_letter_code
_entity_poly.pdbx_strand_id
1 'polypeptide(L)'
;MNQFKKNVLNELQHVKLSAEKKQQIAQKARGRNRQKQNSQRQYRIVLATFTLLAIGFSVLVTLKTEHPTRTMQGAALQQETNRWSLWMLLEHDWIKGLVLLSLFVTIALWIKRILLKKGYGLPVCLACGEVWTAKLVRKYYWKNGQMSCPHCKKVHYRTKKSVQLNAFTNLPIPFMVFINYFFSNLLMGISFYIVSVAIYLYILIPVVIKLQEDDPSNEPLW
;
A
#
# COMPACT_ATOMS: atom_id res chain seq x y z
N MET A 1 -28.83 -25.81 53.28
CA MET A 1 -28.22 -24.94 52.26
C MET A 1 -28.18 -25.60 50.87
N ASN A 2 -29.32 -25.93 50.23
CA ASN A 2 -29.27 -26.71 48.96
C ASN A 2 -30.42 -26.54 47.95
N GLN A 3 -31.45 -25.74 48.23
CA GLN A 3 -32.59 -25.57 47.28
C GLN A 3 -32.67 -24.14 46.75
N PHE A 4 -32.56 -23.15 47.62
CA PHE A 4 -32.51 -21.74 47.23
C PHE A 4 -31.35 -21.43 46.27
N LYS A 5 -30.14 -21.92 46.57
CA LYS A 5 -28.96 -21.76 45.70
C LYS A 5 -29.15 -22.40 44.31
N LYS A 6 -29.90 -23.51 44.23
CA LYS A 6 -30.19 -24.19 42.96
C LYS A 6 -31.22 -23.40 42.15
N ASN A 7 -32.27 -22.90 42.78
CA ASN A 7 -33.28 -22.07 42.11
C ASN A 7 -32.67 -20.76 41.60
N VAL A 8 -31.83 -20.10 42.40
CA VAL A 8 -31.12 -18.87 41.98
C VAL A 8 -30.14 -19.14 40.83
N LEU A 9 -29.42 -20.27 40.84
CA LEU A 9 -28.53 -20.63 39.74
C LEU A 9 -29.29 -20.94 38.45
N ASN A 10 -30.44 -21.62 38.55
CA ASN A 10 -31.30 -21.94 37.42
C ASN A 10 -31.94 -20.67 36.85
N GLU A 11 -32.26 -19.71 37.73
CA GLU A 11 -32.77 -18.40 37.33
C GLU A 11 -31.67 -17.55 36.63
N LEU A 12 -30.46 -17.52 37.21
CA LEU A 12 -29.32 -16.82 36.61
C LEU A 12 -28.87 -17.44 35.27
N GLN A 13 -29.25 -18.68 34.98
CA GLN A 13 -28.91 -19.37 33.74
C GLN A 13 -29.70 -18.82 32.54
N HIS A 14 -30.94 -18.37 32.75
CA HIS A 14 -31.72 -17.69 31.71
C HIS A 14 -31.39 -16.19 31.59
N VAL A 15 -30.81 -15.59 32.64
CA VAL A 15 -30.27 -14.21 32.60
C VAL A 15 -28.83 -14.16 32.06
N LYS A 16 -28.13 -15.30 31.98
CA LYS A 16 -26.82 -15.41 31.34
C LYS A 16 -26.98 -15.09 29.87
N LEU A 17 -26.68 -13.83 29.52
CA LEU A 17 -26.52 -13.34 28.14
C LEU A 17 -25.91 -14.45 27.29
N SER A 18 -26.72 -14.96 26.34
CA SER A 18 -26.30 -15.94 25.34
C SER A 18 -24.92 -15.57 24.82
N ALA A 19 -24.06 -16.57 24.61
CA ALA A 19 -22.70 -16.38 24.11
C ALA A 19 -22.68 -15.47 22.86
N GLU A 20 -23.73 -15.54 22.05
CA GLU A 20 -23.97 -14.71 20.88
C GLU A 20 -24.22 -13.24 21.23
N LYS A 21 -25.08 -12.93 22.22
CA LYS A 21 -25.30 -11.55 22.69
C LYS A 21 -24.04 -10.95 23.31
N LYS A 22 -23.23 -11.75 24.02
CA LYS A 22 -21.93 -11.28 24.54
C LYS A 22 -20.95 -10.94 23.41
N GLN A 23 -20.92 -11.74 22.35
CA GLN A 23 -20.11 -11.47 21.17
C GLN A 23 -20.58 -10.22 20.43
N GLN A 24 -21.89 -10.00 20.30
CA GLN A 24 -22.45 -8.78 19.68
C GLN A 24 -22.10 -7.52 20.49
N ILE A 25 -22.17 -7.57 21.83
CA ILE A 25 -21.78 -6.44 22.70
C ILE A 25 -20.27 -6.18 22.59
N ALA A 26 -19.45 -7.24 22.59
CA ALA A 26 -18.00 -7.11 22.42
C ALA A 26 -17.61 -6.56 21.05
N GLN A 27 -18.29 -6.97 19.97
CA GLN A 27 -18.09 -6.44 18.62
C GLN A 27 -18.50 -4.98 18.52
N LYS A 28 -19.66 -4.60 19.09
CA LYS A 28 -20.15 -3.21 19.10
C LYS A 28 -19.23 -2.29 19.91
N ALA A 29 -18.69 -2.76 21.04
CA ALA A 29 -17.71 -2.03 21.85
C ALA A 29 -16.37 -1.86 21.10
N ARG A 30 -15.88 -2.90 20.42
CA ARG A 30 -14.67 -2.84 19.59
C ARG A 30 -14.82 -1.87 18.41
N GLY A 31 -16.00 -1.83 17.77
CA GLY A 31 -16.30 -0.90 16.68
C GLY A 31 -16.22 0.56 17.09
N ARG A 32 -16.85 0.93 18.22
CA ARG A 32 -16.80 2.30 18.76
C ARG A 32 -15.39 2.75 19.12
N ASN A 33 -14.59 1.87 19.73
CA ASN A 33 -13.23 2.22 20.14
C ASN A 33 -12.29 2.42 18.93
N ARG A 34 -12.47 1.60 17.88
CA ARG A 34 -11.71 1.70 16.62
C ARG A 34 -12.04 2.98 15.84
N GLN A 35 -13.31 3.41 15.86
CA GLN A 35 -13.75 4.66 15.24
C GLN A 35 -13.18 5.89 15.96
N LYS A 36 -13.18 5.89 17.31
CA LYS A 36 -12.61 6.96 18.13
C LYS A 36 -11.09 7.09 17.93
N GLN A 37 -10.39 5.95 17.84
CA GLN A 37 -8.95 5.92 17.59
C GLN A 37 -8.56 6.41 16.18
N ASN A 38 -9.39 6.14 15.16
CA ASN A 38 -9.16 6.60 13.80
C ASN A 38 -9.36 8.12 13.67
N SER A 39 -10.42 8.67 14.26
CA SER A 39 -10.67 10.12 14.33
C SER A 39 -9.53 10.87 15.03
N GLN A 40 -9.01 10.34 16.13
CA GLN A 40 -7.90 10.95 16.85
C GLN A 40 -6.59 10.93 16.04
N ARG A 41 -6.33 9.88 15.25
CA ARG A 41 -5.18 9.83 14.32
C ARG A 41 -5.32 10.81 13.17
N GLN A 42 -6.52 10.95 12.59
CA GLN A 42 -6.79 11.91 11.53
C GLN A 42 -6.56 13.34 12.01
N TYR A 43 -7.05 13.70 13.21
CA TYR A 43 -6.81 15.04 13.78
C TYR A 43 -5.32 15.35 13.98
N ARG A 44 -4.54 14.39 14.49
CA ARG A 44 -3.08 14.57 14.68
C ARG A 44 -2.34 14.78 13.35
N ILE A 45 -2.74 14.06 12.31
CA ILE A 45 -2.13 14.21 10.98
C ILE A 45 -2.49 15.58 10.38
N VAL A 46 -3.76 15.98 10.44
CA VAL A 46 -4.21 17.28 9.93
C VAL A 46 -3.51 18.44 10.66
N LEU A 47 -3.41 18.36 12.00
CA LEU A 47 -2.72 19.36 12.80
C LEU A 47 -1.23 19.44 12.47
N ALA A 48 -0.55 18.30 12.29
CA ALA A 48 0.85 18.26 11.89
C ALA A 48 1.07 18.85 10.48
N THR A 49 0.18 18.56 9.53
CA THR A 49 0.28 19.13 8.17
C THR A 49 0.02 20.64 8.17
N PHE A 50 -0.95 21.11 8.95
CA PHE A 50 -1.27 22.53 9.02
C PHE A 50 -0.17 23.34 9.72
N THR A 51 0.42 22.79 10.78
CA THR A 51 1.56 23.43 11.48
C THR A 51 2.80 23.50 10.60
N LEU A 52 3.12 22.44 9.85
CA LEU A 52 4.22 22.46 8.89
C LEU A 52 3.99 23.47 7.76
N LEU A 53 2.76 23.57 7.25
CA LEU A 53 2.39 24.57 6.24
C LEU A 53 2.46 25.99 6.78
N ALA A 54 1.97 26.23 8.01
CA ALA A 54 2.03 27.53 8.65
C ALA A 54 3.49 27.98 8.89
N ILE A 55 4.34 27.08 9.39
CA ILE A 55 5.77 27.34 9.57
C ILE A 55 6.46 27.61 8.23
N GLY A 56 6.19 26.77 7.22
CA GLY A 56 6.74 26.96 5.87
C GLY A 56 6.31 28.28 5.24
N PHE A 57 5.04 28.66 5.41
CA PHE A 57 4.52 29.93 4.93
C PHE A 57 5.12 31.13 5.68
N SER A 58 5.24 31.05 7.01
CA SER A 58 5.91 32.08 7.80
C SER A 58 7.35 32.29 7.33
N VAL A 59 8.12 31.23 7.13
CA VAL A 59 9.51 31.31 6.63
C VAL A 59 9.56 31.94 5.24
N LEU A 60 8.65 31.59 4.33
CA LEU A 60 8.57 32.19 2.99
C LEU A 60 8.25 33.69 3.03
N VAL A 61 7.39 34.11 3.96
CA VAL A 61 7.06 35.53 4.15
C VAL A 61 8.25 36.29 4.73
N THR A 62 8.96 35.74 5.72
CA THR A 62 10.14 36.39 6.32
C THR A 62 11.28 36.53 5.32
N LEU A 63 11.51 35.51 4.48
CA LEU A 63 12.51 35.55 3.40
C LEU A 63 12.19 36.59 2.33
N LYS A 64 10.91 36.94 2.13
CA LYS A 64 10.50 37.95 1.14
C LYS A 64 10.64 39.39 1.65
N THR A 65 10.74 39.58 2.97
CA THR A 65 10.81 40.91 3.62
C THR A 65 12.23 41.40 3.92
N GLU A 66 13.27 40.57 3.77
CA GLU A 66 14.66 40.91 4.14
C GLU A 66 15.55 41.38 2.98
N HIS A 67 15.17 42.47 2.33
CA HIS A 67 16.15 43.42 1.80
C HIS A 67 15.75 44.82 2.29
N PRO A 68 16.63 45.56 3.01
CA PRO A 68 18.04 45.77 2.64
C PRO A 68 19.08 45.83 3.78
N THR A 69 20.35 45.67 3.37
CA THR A 69 21.62 46.19 3.94
C THR A 69 22.28 45.56 5.18
N ARG A 70 23.58 45.24 4.97
CA ARG A 70 24.74 45.19 5.88
C ARG A 70 25.08 43.88 6.62
N THR A 71 26.08 43.22 6.02
CA THR A 71 27.30 42.69 6.67
C THR A 71 27.13 41.90 7.96
N MET A 72 27.04 40.57 7.82
CA MET A 72 27.93 39.61 8.50
C MET A 72 27.99 38.33 7.66
N GLN A 73 29.05 38.22 6.86
CA GLN A 73 29.45 36.99 6.17
C GLN A 73 30.09 36.04 7.20
N GLY A 74 29.61 34.80 7.23
CA GLY A 74 30.26 33.73 7.97
C GLY A 74 29.54 32.38 7.92
N ALA A 75 28.20 32.37 7.96
CA ALA A 75 27.44 31.11 8.07
C ALA A 75 26.51 30.80 6.88
N ALA A 76 26.12 31.79 6.07
CA ALA A 76 25.17 31.58 4.96
C ALA A 76 25.80 30.98 3.69
N LEU A 77 27.12 31.12 3.50
CA LEU A 77 27.80 30.70 2.27
C LEU A 77 27.94 29.17 2.16
N GLN A 78 27.99 28.46 3.30
CA GLN A 78 28.11 27.00 3.34
C GLN A 78 26.79 26.28 2.95
N GLN A 79 25.65 26.92 3.22
CA GLN A 79 24.33 26.31 3.02
C GLN A 79 23.86 26.42 1.56
N GLU A 80 24.31 27.42 0.81
CA GLU A 80 24.08 27.48 -0.64
C GLU A 80 24.98 26.49 -1.40
N THR A 81 26.25 26.33 -1.05
CA THR A 81 27.14 25.34 -1.72
C THR A 81 26.64 23.90 -1.61
N ASN A 82 26.04 23.51 -0.47
CA ASN A 82 25.47 22.17 -0.30
C ASN A 82 24.10 22.00 -0.98
N ARG A 83 23.38 23.08 -1.24
CA ARG A 83 22.12 23.04 -1.97
C ARG A 83 22.37 22.93 -3.48
N TRP A 84 23.46 23.51 -3.99
CA TRP A 84 23.84 23.44 -5.40
C TRP A 84 24.50 22.09 -5.79
N SER A 85 25.11 21.37 -4.85
CA SER A 85 25.75 20.07 -5.13
C SER A 85 24.77 18.92 -5.40
N LEU A 86 23.62 18.89 -4.73
CA LEU A 86 22.59 17.86 -4.93
C LEU A 86 21.86 17.97 -6.28
N TRP A 87 21.66 19.19 -6.80
CA TRP A 87 21.03 19.41 -8.10
C TRP A 87 21.98 19.10 -9.27
N MET A 88 23.27 19.41 -9.13
CA MET A 88 24.32 19.01 -10.09
C MET A 88 24.45 17.48 -10.21
N LEU A 89 24.34 16.75 -9.10
CA LEU A 89 24.32 15.28 -9.12
C LEU A 89 23.09 14.75 -9.89
N LEU A 90 21.93 15.42 -9.80
CA LEU A 90 20.73 15.02 -10.52
C LEU A 90 20.78 15.32 -12.03
N GLU A 91 21.80 16.02 -12.52
CA GLU A 91 21.94 16.32 -13.94
C GLU A 91 22.37 15.10 -14.74
N HIS A 92 23.13 14.19 -14.12
CA HIS A 92 23.58 12.95 -14.75
C HIS A 92 22.45 11.92 -14.85
N ASP A 93 22.19 11.46 -16.08
CA ASP A 93 21.13 10.49 -16.37
C ASP A 93 21.28 9.16 -15.63
N TRP A 94 22.50 8.73 -15.30
CA TRP A 94 22.72 7.51 -14.50
C TRP A 94 22.21 7.67 -13.05
N ILE A 95 22.38 8.86 -12.46
CA ILE A 95 21.89 9.17 -11.10
C ILE A 95 20.36 9.19 -11.12
N LYS A 96 19.76 9.86 -12.11
CA LYS A 96 18.30 9.85 -12.31
C LYS A 96 17.76 8.41 -12.44
N GLY A 97 18.46 7.57 -13.19
CA GLY A 97 18.12 6.15 -13.36
C GLY A 97 18.16 5.36 -12.06
N LEU A 98 19.20 5.53 -11.24
CA LEU A 98 19.31 4.89 -9.93
C LEU A 98 18.24 5.37 -8.94
N VAL A 99 17.97 6.67 -8.94
CA VAL A 99 16.91 7.27 -8.11
C VAL A 99 15.55 6.68 -8.51
N LEU A 100 15.25 6.62 -9.81
CA LEU A 100 14.02 6.01 -10.35
C LEU A 100 13.89 4.56 -9.90
N LEU A 101 14.94 3.76 -10.03
CA LEU A 101 14.94 2.35 -9.61
C LEU A 101 14.67 2.22 -8.11
N SER A 102 15.35 3.02 -7.29
CA SER A 102 15.17 3.01 -5.83
C SER A 102 13.73 3.39 -5.43
N LEU A 103 13.12 4.34 -6.14
CA LEU A 103 11.75 4.77 -5.95
C LEU A 103 10.76 3.63 -6.26
N PHE A 104 10.92 2.95 -7.41
CA PHE A 104 10.07 1.82 -7.75
C PHE A 104 10.20 0.66 -6.74
N VAL A 105 11.41 0.35 -6.30
CA VAL A 105 11.66 -0.71 -5.32
C VAL A 105 11.03 -0.36 -3.96
N THR A 106 11.23 0.85 -3.46
CA THR A 106 10.67 1.28 -2.17
C THR A 106 9.14 1.30 -2.19
N ILE A 107 8.53 1.80 -3.27
CA ILE A 107 7.08 1.77 -3.49
C ILE A 107 6.58 0.31 -3.55
N ALA A 108 7.23 -0.56 -4.33
CA ALA A 108 6.83 -1.98 -4.43
C ALA A 108 6.86 -2.68 -3.07
N LEU A 109 7.93 -2.46 -2.28
CA LEU A 109 8.04 -3.03 -0.94
C LEU A 109 6.99 -2.45 0.01
N TRP A 110 6.67 -1.17 -0.10
CA TRP A 110 5.65 -0.52 0.71
C TRP A 110 4.25 -1.05 0.39
N ILE A 111 3.87 -1.12 -0.89
CA ILE A 111 2.62 -1.73 -1.35
C ILE A 111 2.53 -3.18 -0.90
N LYS A 112 3.60 -3.98 -1.11
CA LYS A 112 3.67 -5.37 -0.66
C LYS A 112 3.38 -5.49 0.84
N ARG A 113 3.99 -4.64 1.68
CA ARG A 113 3.75 -4.63 3.13
C ARG A 113 2.29 -4.31 3.46
N ILE A 114 1.67 -3.38 2.75
CA ILE A 114 0.25 -3.03 2.94
C ILE A 114 -0.66 -4.20 2.54
N LEU A 115 -0.39 -4.84 1.41
CA LEU A 115 -1.15 -5.99 0.92
C LEU A 115 -1.07 -7.17 1.90
N LEU A 116 0.12 -7.48 2.39
CA LEU A 116 0.31 -8.51 3.42
C LEU A 116 -0.51 -8.22 4.69
N LYS A 117 -0.53 -6.96 5.16
CA LYS A 117 -1.35 -6.54 6.32
C LYS A 117 -2.85 -6.64 6.07
N LYS A 118 -3.30 -6.56 4.81
CA LYS A 118 -4.70 -6.74 4.41
C LYS A 118 -5.08 -8.22 4.22
N GLY A 119 -4.17 -9.15 4.44
CA GLY A 119 -4.38 -10.59 4.27
C GLY A 119 -4.23 -11.09 2.83
N TYR A 120 -3.61 -10.28 1.95
CA TYR A 120 -3.17 -10.74 0.64
C TYR A 120 -1.83 -11.46 0.79
N GLY A 121 -1.61 -12.49 0.01
CA GLY A 121 -0.43 -13.35 0.10
C GLY A 121 -0.35 -14.29 -1.09
N LEU A 122 0.43 -15.37 -0.94
CA LEU A 122 0.41 -16.43 -1.94
C LEU A 122 -1.01 -17.03 -2.01
N PRO A 123 -1.57 -17.21 -3.22
CA PRO A 123 -2.90 -17.74 -3.36
C PRO A 123 -2.92 -19.21 -2.93
N VAL A 124 -3.99 -19.60 -2.25
CA VAL A 124 -4.25 -20.96 -1.82
C VAL A 124 -5.33 -21.55 -2.70
N CYS A 125 -5.15 -22.80 -3.11
CA CYS A 125 -6.20 -23.53 -3.81
C CYS A 125 -7.38 -23.77 -2.86
N LEU A 126 -8.59 -23.33 -3.25
CA LEU A 126 -9.80 -23.52 -2.44
C LEU A 126 -10.23 -24.99 -2.36
N ALA A 127 -9.88 -25.78 -3.39
CA ALA A 127 -10.28 -27.18 -3.49
C ALA A 127 -9.36 -28.17 -2.75
N CYS A 128 -8.04 -27.93 -2.75
CA CYS A 128 -7.07 -28.83 -2.10
C CYS A 128 -6.30 -28.19 -0.93
N GLY A 129 -6.48 -26.89 -0.68
CA GLY A 129 -5.78 -26.18 0.40
C GLY A 129 -4.29 -25.93 0.14
N GLU A 130 -3.76 -26.32 -1.03
CA GLU A 130 -2.33 -26.17 -1.33
C GLU A 130 -1.97 -24.71 -1.65
N VAL A 131 -0.87 -24.23 -1.07
CA VAL A 131 -0.37 -22.86 -1.28
C VAL A 131 0.43 -22.81 -2.58
N TRP A 132 0.08 -21.91 -3.48
CA TRP A 132 0.79 -21.78 -4.75
C TRP A 132 2.16 -21.13 -4.54
N THR A 133 3.17 -21.66 -5.20
CA THR A 133 4.51 -21.06 -5.18
C THR A 133 4.55 -19.77 -5.99
N ALA A 134 5.37 -18.78 -5.59
CA ALA A 134 5.51 -17.51 -6.31
C ALA A 134 5.88 -17.69 -7.80
N LYS A 135 6.62 -18.76 -8.13
CA LYS A 135 6.96 -19.12 -9.53
C LYS A 135 5.71 -19.49 -10.31
N LEU A 136 4.85 -20.32 -9.74
CA LEU A 136 3.58 -20.72 -10.34
C LEU A 136 2.67 -19.50 -10.54
N VAL A 137 2.52 -18.67 -9.50
CA VAL A 137 1.69 -17.45 -9.55
C VAL A 137 2.14 -16.50 -10.67
N ARG A 138 3.45 -16.31 -10.84
CA ARG A 138 4.00 -15.52 -11.95
C ARG A 138 3.71 -16.13 -13.32
N LYS A 139 3.81 -17.45 -13.46
CA LYS A 139 3.49 -18.16 -14.71
C LYS A 139 2.02 -17.95 -15.12
N TYR A 140 1.11 -17.98 -14.15
CA TYR A 140 -0.31 -17.76 -14.38
C TYR A 140 -0.72 -16.29 -14.39
N TYR A 141 0.18 -15.35 -14.08
CA TYR A 141 -0.15 -13.93 -13.98
C TYR A 141 -0.76 -13.35 -15.26
N TRP A 142 -0.18 -13.73 -16.39
CA TRP A 142 -0.58 -13.28 -17.73
C TRP A 142 -1.76 -14.06 -18.32
N LYS A 143 -2.16 -15.17 -17.70
CA LYS A 143 -3.35 -15.90 -18.12
C LYS A 143 -4.58 -15.17 -17.60
N ASN A 144 -5.41 -14.71 -18.52
CA ASN A 144 -6.72 -14.15 -18.21
C ASN A 144 -7.75 -15.29 -18.17
N GLY A 145 -8.63 -15.27 -17.17
CA GLY A 145 -9.71 -16.25 -17.03
C GLY A 145 -9.36 -17.45 -16.13
N GLN A 146 -9.65 -18.65 -16.63
CA GLN A 146 -9.59 -19.92 -15.91
C GLN A 146 -8.15 -20.36 -15.62
N MET A 147 -7.86 -20.65 -14.35
CA MET A 147 -6.57 -21.17 -13.89
C MET A 147 -6.76 -22.55 -13.28
N SER A 148 -6.21 -23.57 -13.92
CA SER A 148 -6.21 -24.93 -13.36
C SER A 148 -5.12 -25.08 -12.30
N CYS A 149 -5.50 -25.63 -11.14
CA CYS A 149 -4.53 -26.00 -10.10
C CYS A 149 -3.66 -27.17 -10.60
N PRO A 150 -2.32 -27.12 -10.48
CA PRO A 150 -1.46 -28.21 -10.92
C PRO A 150 -1.59 -29.48 -10.07
N HIS A 151 -2.08 -29.36 -8.82
CA HIS A 151 -2.21 -30.49 -7.90
C HIS A 151 -3.56 -31.20 -8.04
N CYS A 152 -4.67 -30.46 -8.02
CA CYS A 152 -6.02 -31.04 -8.03
C CYS A 152 -6.75 -30.92 -9.38
N LYS A 153 -6.14 -30.24 -10.38
CA LYS A 153 -6.70 -29.96 -11.71
C LYS A 153 -8.02 -29.19 -11.74
N LYS A 154 -8.59 -28.84 -10.59
CA LYS A 154 -9.78 -28.00 -10.52
C LYS A 154 -9.48 -26.60 -11.06
N VAL A 155 -10.48 -26.04 -11.72
CA VAL A 155 -10.43 -24.71 -12.32
C VAL A 155 -10.79 -23.68 -11.25
N HIS A 156 -10.00 -22.62 -11.19
CA HIS A 156 -10.23 -21.46 -10.34
C HIS A 156 -10.22 -20.19 -11.18
N TYR A 157 -10.96 -19.19 -10.71
CA TYR A 157 -11.00 -17.87 -11.32
C TYR A 157 -10.34 -16.84 -10.41
N ARG A 158 -9.98 -15.69 -10.98
CA ARG A 158 -9.52 -14.55 -10.19
C ARG A 158 -10.71 -13.79 -9.64
N THR A 159 -10.61 -13.39 -8.37
CA THR A 159 -11.59 -12.47 -7.78
C THR A 159 -11.57 -11.11 -8.45
N LYS A 160 -12.73 -10.44 -8.54
CA LYS A 160 -12.83 -9.09 -9.11
C LYS A 160 -11.91 -8.07 -8.44
N LYS A 161 -11.82 -8.12 -7.10
CA LYS A 161 -10.89 -7.28 -6.33
C LYS A 161 -9.44 -7.52 -6.73
N SER A 162 -9.07 -8.77 -7.00
CA SER A 162 -7.74 -9.11 -7.50
C SER A 162 -7.52 -8.59 -8.93
N VAL A 163 -8.52 -8.65 -9.80
CA VAL A 163 -8.46 -8.08 -11.16
C VAL A 163 -8.31 -6.55 -11.13
N GLN A 164 -9.08 -5.85 -10.31
CA GLN A 164 -8.96 -4.39 -10.13
C GLN A 164 -7.60 -4.02 -9.55
N LEU A 165 -7.12 -4.76 -8.54
CA LEU A 165 -5.80 -4.54 -7.97
C LEU A 165 -4.68 -4.84 -8.98
N ASN A 166 -4.88 -5.82 -9.87
CA ASN A 166 -3.98 -6.13 -10.98
C ASN A 166 -3.90 -4.97 -11.98
N ALA A 167 -5.05 -4.38 -12.34
CA ALA A 167 -5.10 -3.20 -13.19
C ALA A 167 -4.34 -2.02 -12.54
N PHE A 168 -4.53 -1.80 -11.23
CA PHE A 168 -3.78 -0.78 -10.49
C PHE A 168 -2.27 -1.08 -10.41
N THR A 169 -1.89 -2.36 -10.32
CA THR A 169 -0.47 -2.78 -10.34
C THR A 169 0.17 -2.50 -11.70
N ASN A 170 -0.60 -2.48 -12.79
CA ASN A 170 -0.10 -2.13 -14.12
C ASN A 170 -0.12 -0.61 -14.42
N LEU A 171 -0.62 0.22 -13.49
CA LEU A 171 -0.67 1.68 -13.64
C LEU A 171 0.68 2.34 -13.97
N PRO A 172 1.84 1.84 -13.51
CA PRO A 172 3.10 2.43 -13.89
C PRO A 172 3.31 2.45 -15.40
N ILE A 173 2.99 1.37 -16.13
CA ILE A 173 3.32 1.16 -17.55
C ILE A 173 3.08 2.41 -18.44
N PRO A 174 1.87 3.03 -18.49
CA PRO A 174 1.62 4.21 -19.31
C PRO A 174 2.50 5.43 -18.99
N PHE A 175 3.07 5.53 -17.80
CA PHE A 175 3.98 6.64 -17.44
C PHE A 175 5.33 6.59 -18.17
N MET A 176 5.60 5.55 -18.96
CA MET A 176 6.78 5.49 -19.83
C MET A 176 6.88 6.69 -20.76
N VAL A 177 5.72 7.24 -21.19
CA VAL A 177 5.64 8.39 -22.09
C VAL A 177 6.35 9.61 -21.51
N PHE A 178 6.45 9.74 -20.19
CA PHE A 178 7.08 10.90 -19.55
C PHE A 178 8.61 10.83 -19.47
N ILE A 179 9.24 9.72 -19.88
CA ILE A 179 10.69 9.54 -19.73
C ILE A 179 11.49 10.58 -20.51
N ASN A 180 11.00 11.04 -21.65
CA ASN A 180 11.63 12.08 -22.47
C ASN A 180 11.76 13.44 -21.75
N TYR A 181 10.93 13.71 -20.73
CA TYR A 181 11.00 14.95 -19.95
C TYR A 181 12.08 14.92 -18.86
N PHE A 182 12.47 13.73 -18.40
CA PHE A 182 13.40 13.58 -17.27
C PHE A 182 14.82 13.22 -17.70
N PHE A 183 14.96 12.48 -18.80
CA PHE A 183 16.25 11.98 -19.27
C PHE A 183 16.69 12.70 -20.54
N SER A 184 17.94 13.17 -20.57
CA SER A 184 18.53 13.76 -21.77
C SER A 184 18.85 12.66 -22.79
N ASN A 185 19.36 11.52 -22.32
CA ASN A 185 19.55 10.31 -23.10
C ASN A 185 18.33 9.39 -22.98
N LEU A 186 17.48 9.42 -24.01
CA LEU A 186 16.23 8.69 -24.04
C LEU A 186 16.41 7.16 -23.91
N LEU A 187 17.42 6.57 -24.57
CA LEU A 187 17.67 5.12 -24.53
C LEU A 187 18.05 4.68 -23.11
N MET A 188 18.85 5.49 -22.41
CA MET A 188 19.21 5.23 -21.03
C MET A 188 17.98 5.33 -20.13
N GLY A 189 17.17 6.39 -20.27
CA GLY A 189 15.92 6.53 -19.52
C GLY A 189 14.95 5.36 -19.72
N ILE A 190 14.75 4.92 -20.97
CA ILE A 190 13.90 3.78 -21.31
C ILE A 190 14.41 2.49 -20.65
N SER A 191 15.71 2.22 -20.72
CA SER A 191 16.27 0.99 -20.15
C SER A 191 16.11 0.94 -18.63
N PHE A 192 16.44 2.02 -17.92
CA PHE A 192 16.22 2.12 -16.46
C PHE A 192 14.75 1.99 -16.10
N TYR A 193 13.85 2.59 -16.87
CA TYR A 193 12.42 2.51 -16.63
C TYR A 193 11.88 1.08 -16.78
N ILE A 194 12.22 0.39 -17.87
CA ILE A 194 11.80 -1.01 -18.11
C ILE A 194 12.30 -1.92 -16.98
N VAL A 195 13.57 -1.78 -16.59
CA VAL A 195 14.14 -2.56 -15.47
C VAL A 195 13.41 -2.27 -14.17
N SER A 196 13.12 -1.00 -13.88
CA SER A 196 12.40 -0.59 -12.67
C SER A 196 10.99 -1.15 -12.61
N VAL A 197 10.23 -1.08 -13.71
CA VAL A 197 8.88 -1.65 -13.83
C VAL A 197 8.94 -3.18 -13.70
N ALA A 198 9.91 -3.84 -14.33
CA ALA A 198 10.07 -5.28 -14.24
C ALA A 198 10.32 -5.74 -12.79
N ILE A 199 11.20 -5.06 -12.05
CA ILE A 199 11.46 -5.34 -10.63
C ILE A 199 10.20 -5.10 -9.78
N TYR A 200 9.52 -3.97 -10.01
CA TYR A 200 8.27 -3.63 -9.33
C TYR A 200 7.21 -4.72 -9.50
N LEU A 201 6.96 -5.15 -10.74
CA LEU A 201 6.02 -6.22 -11.04
C LEU A 201 6.48 -7.55 -10.44
N TYR A 202 7.76 -7.88 -10.54
CA TYR A 202 8.30 -9.12 -9.97
C TYR A 202 8.04 -9.25 -8.46
N ILE A 203 8.13 -8.14 -7.73
CA ILE A 203 7.89 -8.07 -6.28
C ILE A 203 6.39 -8.20 -5.96
N LEU A 204 5.52 -7.55 -6.74
CA LEU A 204 4.09 -7.45 -6.43
C LEU A 204 3.27 -8.62 -6.93
N ILE A 205 3.49 -9.10 -8.16
CA ILE A 205 2.73 -10.19 -8.80
C ILE A 205 2.34 -11.33 -7.84
N PRO A 206 3.25 -11.93 -7.05
CA PRO A 206 2.89 -13.08 -6.21
C PRO A 206 1.87 -12.78 -5.09
N VAL A 207 1.64 -11.50 -4.77
CA VAL A 207 0.78 -11.05 -3.66
C VAL A 207 -0.57 -10.52 -4.15
N VAL A 208 -0.68 -10.13 -5.43
CA VAL A 208 -1.89 -9.49 -5.98
C VAL A 208 -3.00 -10.49 -6.31
N ILE A 209 -2.64 -11.76 -6.55
CA ILE A 209 -3.58 -12.78 -7.02
C ILE A 209 -4.38 -13.38 -5.86
N LYS A 210 -5.71 -13.34 -5.97
CA LYS A 210 -6.63 -14.06 -5.08
C LYS A 210 -7.64 -14.86 -5.89
N LEU A 211 -7.70 -16.16 -5.61
CA LEU A 211 -8.53 -17.15 -6.31
C LEU A 211 -9.94 -17.23 -5.73
N GLN A 212 -10.91 -17.58 -6.58
CA GLN A 212 -12.29 -17.96 -6.27
C GLN A 212 -12.70 -19.19 -7.09
N GLU A 213 -13.67 -19.97 -6.62
CA GLU A 213 -14.18 -21.14 -7.35
C GLU A 213 -15.23 -20.76 -8.40
N ASP A 214 -16.09 -19.80 -8.07
CA ASP A 214 -17.19 -19.40 -8.95
C ASP A 214 -16.71 -18.52 -10.11
N ASP A 215 -17.33 -18.71 -11.27
CA ASP A 215 -17.04 -17.91 -12.46
C ASP A 215 -17.51 -16.46 -12.24
N PRO A 216 -16.61 -15.46 -12.30
CA PRO A 216 -16.96 -14.06 -12.15
C PRO A 216 -17.90 -13.53 -13.27
N SER A 217 -18.12 -14.28 -14.36
CA SER A 217 -19.01 -13.90 -15.46
C SER A 217 -20.45 -13.64 -15.04
N ASN A 218 -20.93 -14.28 -13.97
CA ASN A 218 -22.29 -14.13 -13.45
C ASN A 218 -22.48 -12.98 -12.46
N GLU A 219 -21.41 -12.29 -12.07
CA GLU A 219 -21.52 -11.20 -11.12
C GLU A 219 -21.14 -9.86 -11.78
N PRO A 220 -21.93 -8.78 -11.63
CA PRO A 220 -21.67 -7.49 -12.28
C PRO A 220 -20.32 -6.86 -11.88
N LEU A 221 -19.62 -6.24 -12.84
CA LEU A 221 -18.30 -5.62 -12.64
C LEU A 221 -18.34 -4.30 -11.81
N TRP A 222 -19.52 -3.90 -11.36
CA TRP A 222 -19.81 -2.70 -10.56
C TRP A 222 -20.28 -3.07 -9.16
#